data_AF-A0A8I6RNN1-F1
#
_entry.id   AF-A0A8I6RNN1-F1
#
_cell.length_a   1.000
_cell.length_b   1.000
_cell.length_c   1.000
_cell.angle_alpha   90.00
_cell.angle_beta   90.00
_cell.angle_gamma   90.00
#
_symmetry.space_group_name_H-M   'P 1'
#
loop_
_entity.id
_entity.type
_entity.pdbx_description
1 polymer ?
#
loop_
_entity_poly.entity_id
_entity_poly.type
_entity_poly.pdbx_seq_one_letter_code
_entity_poly.pdbx_strand_id
1 'polypeptide(L)'
;MGTIIGTCGVYLGCMSNAVYLEYLVKEDPGIGNLVTFSSFLFIAVVGVLYTLIFRTPKRQIPIRNYMLVVVVFFTCNVCNNMAFNFKISMPLHMIFRSGSLITNMLMTILILRRKYALSKYLSVGLITSGVILSTLASGKEMKDADKTVEDGSFFLWLLGIGLLIFGLLISALLGIFQEQLFKHYGKHPYEALFYTHLLSIPVFGFFSNNILEHFWLALDSRPMGIPVLNIQIPFIIYYLIGNMVTQSLCIGSVYFLATEASTLTVTLVITLRKFLSLILSIVYFQNPFTLTHWLGTFLVFIGTVIYSDIPQKLKKH
;
A
#
# COMPACT_ATOMS: atom_id res chain seq x y z
N MET A 1 21.83 -5.29 6.63
CA MET A 1 21.52 -6.03 5.38
C MET A 1 20.01 -6.25 5.21
N GLY A 2 19.28 -6.71 6.24
CA GLY A 2 17.83 -6.98 6.18
C GLY A 2 16.96 -5.85 5.63
N THR A 3 17.15 -4.60 6.08
CA THR A 3 16.39 -3.44 5.59
C THR A 3 16.54 -3.21 4.08
N ILE A 4 17.73 -3.44 3.52
CA ILE A 4 17.99 -3.27 2.08
C ILE A 4 17.25 -4.35 1.29
N ILE A 5 17.37 -5.61 1.73
CA ILE A 5 16.68 -6.75 1.11
C ILE A 5 15.17 -6.53 1.12
N GLY A 6 14.61 -6.14 2.28
CA GLY A 6 13.18 -5.82 2.39
C GLY A 6 12.76 -4.69 1.47
N THR A 7 13.56 -3.62 1.38
CA THR A 7 13.28 -2.48 0.50
C THR A 7 13.29 -2.87 -0.98
N CYS A 8 14.31 -3.62 -1.42
CA CYS A 8 14.38 -4.13 -2.79
C CYS A 8 13.20 -5.05 -3.11
N GLY A 9 12.84 -5.96 -2.19
CA GLY A 9 11.68 -6.84 -2.34
C GLY A 9 10.37 -6.07 -2.46
N VAL A 10 10.18 -4.99 -1.69
CA VAL A 10 9.01 -4.10 -1.80
C VAL A 10 8.95 -3.45 -3.18
N TYR A 11 10.05 -2.92 -3.71
CA TYR A 11 10.02 -2.32 -5.04
C TYR A 11 9.75 -3.36 -6.12
N LEU A 12 10.47 -4.49 -6.13
CA LEU A 12 10.30 -5.54 -7.14
C LEU A 12 8.88 -6.14 -7.11
N GLY A 13 8.43 -6.61 -5.95
CA GLY A 13 7.13 -7.26 -5.82
C GLY A 13 5.98 -6.32 -6.09
N CYS A 14 6.02 -5.11 -5.51
CA CYS A 14 4.88 -4.21 -5.60
C CYS A 14 4.80 -3.45 -6.93
N MET A 15 5.92 -3.14 -7.59
CA MET A 15 5.88 -2.58 -8.94
C MET A 15 5.35 -3.62 -9.94
N SER A 16 5.82 -4.86 -9.83
CA SER A 16 5.32 -5.96 -10.68
C SER A 16 3.81 -6.16 -10.46
N ASN A 17 3.38 -6.19 -9.19
CA ASN A 17 1.95 -6.30 -8.85
C ASN A 17 1.10 -5.17 -9.43
N ALA A 18 1.62 -3.92 -9.43
CA ALA A 18 0.91 -2.79 -10.00
C ALA A 18 0.62 -2.97 -11.49
N VAL A 19 1.55 -3.54 -12.26
CA VAL A 19 1.36 -3.85 -13.68
C VAL A 19 0.23 -4.87 -13.87
N TYR A 20 0.25 -5.99 -13.14
CA TYR A 20 -0.84 -6.99 -13.23
C TYR A 20 -2.19 -6.39 -12.83
N LEU A 21 -2.23 -5.59 -11.76
CA LEU A 21 -3.44 -4.92 -11.30
C LEU A 21 -4.00 -3.95 -12.36
N GLU A 22 -3.12 -3.22 -13.07
CA GLU A 22 -3.54 -2.30 -14.12
C GLU A 22 -4.24 -3.02 -15.28
N TYR A 23 -3.70 -4.16 -15.73
CA TYR A 23 -4.36 -4.98 -16.76
C TYR A 23 -5.71 -5.53 -16.30
N LEU A 24 -5.82 -5.95 -15.04
CA LEU A 24 -7.07 -6.44 -14.46
C LEU A 24 -8.14 -5.34 -14.40
N VAL A 25 -7.79 -4.16 -13.89
CA VAL A 25 -8.71 -3.02 -13.77
C VAL A 25 -9.13 -2.46 -15.13
N LYS A 26 -8.28 -2.56 -16.16
CA LYS A 26 -8.63 -2.16 -17.54
C LYS A 26 -9.70 -3.06 -18.16
N GLU A 27 -9.65 -4.36 -17.92
CA GLU A 27 -10.65 -5.30 -18.46
C GLU A 27 -11.92 -5.34 -17.60
N ASP A 28 -11.78 -5.27 -16.27
CA ASP A 28 -12.89 -5.28 -15.33
C ASP A 28 -12.67 -4.26 -14.21
N PRO A 29 -13.27 -3.06 -14.30
CA PRO A 29 -13.11 -2.01 -13.29
C PRO A 29 -13.62 -2.39 -11.89
N GLY A 30 -14.52 -3.36 -11.78
CA GLY A 30 -15.12 -3.79 -10.50
C GLY A 30 -14.34 -4.91 -9.79
N ILE A 31 -13.31 -5.48 -10.43
CA ILE A 31 -12.59 -6.68 -9.98
C ILE A 31 -11.83 -6.53 -8.65
N GLY A 32 -11.72 -5.32 -8.09
CA GLY A 32 -10.85 -5.02 -6.94
C GLY A 32 -11.07 -5.91 -5.71
N ASN A 33 -12.32 -6.24 -5.37
CA ASN A 33 -12.62 -7.13 -4.25
C ASN A 33 -12.19 -8.57 -4.53
N LEU A 34 -12.40 -9.07 -5.76
CA LEU A 34 -11.96 -10.40 -6.18
C LEU A 34 -10.42 -10.50 -6.14
N VAL A 35 -9.71 -9.49 -6.65
CA VAL A 35 -8.24 -9.46 -6.64
C VAL A 35 -7.70 -9.51 -5.21
N THR A 36 -8.27 -8.69 -4.32
CA THR A 36 -7.85 -8.64 -2.93
C THR A 36 -8.16 -9.94 -2.20
N PHE A 37 -9.38 -10.47 -2.35
CA PHE A 37 -9.76 -11.75 -1.77
C PHE A 37 -8.86 -12.90 -2.26
N SER A 38 -8.62 -12.99 -3.57
CA SER A 38 -7.78 -14.04 -4.17
C SER A 38 -6.34 -13.97 -3.65
N SER A 39 -5.80 -12.76 -3.50
CA SER A 39 -4.47 -12.54 -2.92
C SER A 39 -4.39 -12.98 -1.46
N PHE A 40 -5.41 -12.64 -0.66
CA PHE A 40 -5.47 -13.04 0.76
C PHE A 40 -5.63 -14.55 0.92
N LEU A 41 -6.52 -15.15 0.11
CA LEU A 41 -6.73 -16.59 0.06
C LEU A 41 -5.44 -17.31 -0.36
N PHE A 42 -4.75 -16.83 -1.38
CA PHE A 42 -3.48 -17.39 -1.82
C PHE A 42 -2.43 -17.41 -0.71
N ILE A 43 -2.22 -16.26 -0.05
CA ILE A 43 -1.26 -16.14 1.06
C ILE A 43 -1.64 -17.08 2.21
N ALA A 44 -2.93 -17.18 2.53
CA ALA A 44 -3.42 -18.08 3.57
C ALA A 44 -3.18 -19.56 3.20
N VAL A 45 -3.53 -19.97 1.98
CA VAL A 45 -3.33 -21.35 1.48
C VAL A 45 -1.85 -21.71 1.48
N VAL A 46 -0.99 -20.85 0.93
CA VAL A 46 0.48 -21.07 0.94
C VAL A 46 1.00 -21.19 2.38
N GLY A 47 0.51 -20.35 3.30
CA GLY A 47 0.88 -20.42 4.71
C GLY A 47 0.41 -21.70 5.40
N VAL A 48 -0.80 -22.20 5.11
CA VAL A 48 -1.29 -23.50 5.60
C VAL A 48 -0.42 -24.63 5.05
N LEU A 49 -0.19 -24.67 3.74
CA LEU A 49 0.63 -25.70 3.10
C LEU A 49 2.04 -25.72 3.68
N TYR A 50 2.67 -24.55 3.83
CA TYR A 50 3.98 -24.43 4.45
C TYR A 50 3.99 -24.96 5.89
N THR A 51 2.96 -24.62 6.68
CA THR A 51 2.81 -25.09 8.07
C THR A 51 2.65 -26.60 8.15
N LEU A 52 1.86 -27.20 7.24
CA LEU A 52 1.64 -28.65 7.18
C LEU A 52 2.89 -29.41 6.72
N ILE A 53 3.56 -28.93 5.67
CA ILE A 53 4.75 -29.58 5.08
C ILE A 53 5.94 -29.49 6.03
N PHE A 54 6.22 -28.31 6.57
CA PHE A 54 7.43 -28.06 7.37
C PHE A 54 7.21 -28.21 8.88
N ARG A 55 6.00 -28.60 9.32
CA ARG A 55 5.60 -28.73 10.74
C ARG A 55 6.14 -27.57 11.59
N THR A 56 5.83 -26.35 11.16
CA THR A 56 6.39 -25.15 11.77
C THR A 56 6.10 -25.10 13.27
N PRO A 57 7.02 -24.52 14.08
CA PRO A 57 6.87 -24.47 15.52
C PRO A 57 5.60 -23.72 15.92
N LYS A 58 5.14 -23.99 17.15
CA LYS A 58 3.94 -23.34 17.71
C LYS A 58 4.05 -21.81 17.57
N ARG A 59 2.89 -21.20 17.26
CA ARG A 59 2.68 -19.76 17.14
C ARG A 59 3.35 -19.00 18.29
N GLN A 60 4.19 -18.02 17.95
CA GLN A 60 4.94 -17.22 18.93
C GLN A 60 4.15 -16.00 19.39
N ILE A 61 3.33 -15.42 18.50
CA ILE A 61 2.54 -14.23 18.80
C ILE A 61 1.09 -14.62 19.13
N PRO A 62 0.50 -14.15 20.25
CA PRO A 62 -0.90 -14.41 20.57
C PRO A 62 -1.87 -13.95 19.48
N ILE A 63 -2.87 -14.78 19.18
CA ILE A 63 -3.86 -14.51 18.11
C ILE A 63 -4.61 -13.18 18.30
N ARG A 64 -4.80 -12.75 19.56
CA ARG A 64 -5.45 -11.48 19.90
C ARG A 64 -4.74 -10.28 19.28
N ASN A 65 -3.41 -10.32 19.21
CA ASN A 65 -2.63 -9.25 18.58
C ASN A 65 -2.84 -9.21 17.07
N TYR A 66 -2.93 -10.37 16.41
CA TYR A 66 -3.25 -10.43 14.99
C TYR A 66 -4.68 -9.99 14.69
N MET A 67 -5.65 -10.35 15.53
CA MET A 67 -7.01 -9.82 15.41
C MET A 67 -7.04 -8.30 15.51
N LEU A 68 -6.24 -7.70 16.40
CA LEU A 68 -6.13 -6.25 16.50
C LEU A 68 -5.54 -5.66 15.21
N VAL A 69 -4.46 -6.23 14.66
CA VAL A 69 -3.88 -5.79 13.37
C VAL A 69 -4.94 -5.83 12.26
N VAL A 70 -5.71 -6.92 12.18
CA VAL A 70 -6.77 -7.11 11.17
C VAL A 70 -7.86 -6.06 11.32
N VAL A 71 -8.38 -5.86 12.53
CA VAL A 71 -9.43 -4.85 12.80
C VAL A 71 -8.93 -3.45 12.42
N VAL A 72 -7.75 -3.05 12.89
CA VAL A 72 -7.18 -1.73 12.61
C VAL A 72 -6.91 -1.54 11.11
N PHE A 73 -6.42 -2.58 10.42
CA PHE A 73 -6.22 -2.58 8.97
C PHE A 73 -7.55 -2.39 8.22
N PHE A 74 -8.58 -3.16 8.55
CA PHE A 74 -9.89 -3.02 7.89
C PHE A 74 -10.54 -1.67 8.19
N THR A 75 -10.47 -1.18 9.43
CA THR A 75 -10.95 0.18 9.77
C THR A 75 -10.25 1.22 8.90
N CYS A 76 -8.92 1.14 8.74
CA CYS A 76 -8.19 2.05 7.87
C CYS A 76 -8.66 1.95 6.41
N ASN A 77 -8.86 0.75 5.87
CA ASN A 77 -9.33 0.56 4.49
C ASN A 77 -10.76 1.09 4.29
N VAL A 78 -11.67 0.81 5.23
CA VAL A 78 -13.04 1.30 5.18
C VAL A 78 -13.08 2.83 5.21
N CYS A 79 -12.33 3.46 6.12
CA CYS A 79 -12.26 4.93 6.19
C CYS A 79 -11.72 5.54 4.89
N ASN A 80 -10.63 4.98 4.34
CA ASN A 80 -10.05 5.48 3.09
C ASN A 80 -10.99 5.29 1.89
N ASN A 81 -11.67 4.14 1.79
CA ASN A 81 -12.55 3.86 0.65
C ASN A 81 -13.86 4.66 0.74
N MET A 82 -14.44 4.76 1.94
CA MET A 82 -15.69 5.50 2.16
C MET A 82 -15.49 7.01 1.96
N ALA A 83 -14.27 7.53 2.07
CA ALA A 83 -13.95 8.92 1.79
C ALA A 83 -14.38 9.38 0.37
N PHE A 84 -14.39 8.49 -0.63
CA PHE A 84 -14.83 8.81 -1.99
C PHE A 84 -16.33 9.11 -2.09
N ASN A 85 -17.14 8.56 -1.19
CA ASN A 85 -18.58 8.83 -1.14
C ASN A 85 -18.89 10.27 -0.65
N PHE A 86 -17.89 10.97 -0.12
CA PHE A 86 -18.00 12.34 0.39
C PHE A 86 -17.48 13.40 -0.60
N LYS A 87 -17.58 13.11 -1.92
CA LYS A 87 -17.14 14.00 -3.01
C LYS A 87 -15.66 14.41 -2.94
N ILE A 88 -14.81 13.52 -2.42
CA ILE A 88 -13.37 13.73 -2.43
C ILE A 88 -12.81 13.30 -3.78
N SER A 89 -12.13 14.20 -4.48
CA SER A 89 -11.45 13.86 -5.73
C SER A 89 -10.25 12.94 -5.49
N MET A 90 -9.94 12.07 -6.45
CA MET A 90 -8.79 11.17 -6.38
C MET A 90 -7.46 11.90 -6.08
N PRO A 91 -7.15 13.05 -6.71
CA PRO A 91 -5.95 13.81 -6.36
C PRO A 91 -5.93 14.31 -4.92
N LEU A 92 -7.08 14.78 -4.39
CA LEU A 92 -7.17 15.23 -3.01
C LEU A 92 -6.95 14.08 -2.03
N HIS A 93 -7.59 12.92 -2.28
CA HIS A 93 -7.35 11.70 -1.50
C HIS A 93 -5.86 11.30 -1.51
N MET A 94 -5.20 11.36 -2.67
CA MET A 94 -3.76 11.07 -2.79
C MET A 94 -2.89 12.04 -1.99
N ILE A 95 -3.22 13.33 -1.96
CA ILE A 95 -2.53 14.34 -1.13
C ILE A 95 -2.60 13.96 0.35
N PHE A 96 -3.80 13.68 0.87
CA PHE A 96 -3.96 13.25 2.26
C PHE A 96 -3.18 11.96 2.53
N ARG A 97 -3.27 10.96 1.65
CA ARG A 97 -2.54 9.69 1.80
C ARG A 97 -1.01 9.87 1.85
N SER A 98 -0.50 10.90 1.18
CA SER A 98 0.92 11.29 1.19
C SER A 98 1.36 11.93 2.51
N GLY A 99 0.41 12.42 3.32
CA GLY A 99 0.63 12.88 4.69
C GLY A 99 0.93 11.75 5.69
N SER A 100 0.81 10.48 5.30
CA SER A 100 1.10 9.33 6.18
C SER A 100 2.49 9.36 6.80
N LEU A 101 3.51 9.88 6.11
CA LEU A 101 4.86 10.06 6.65
C LEU A 101 4.90 11.04 7.84
N ILE A 102 4.25 12.21 7.69
CA ILE A 102 4.16 13.22 8.75
C ILE A 102 3.36 12.67 9.92
N THR A 103 2.19 12.09 9.64
CA THR A 103 1.32 11.52 10.68
C THR A 103 2.02 10.40 11.44
N ASN A 104 2.74 9.51 10.75
CA ASN A 104 3.51 8.44 11.38
C ASN A 104 4.61 9.00 12.29
N MET A 105 5.37 10.00 11.81
CA MET A 105 6.40 10.65 12.60
C MET A 105 5.82 11.29 13.87
N LEU A 106 4.75 12.06 13.72
CA LEU A 106 4.05 12.73 14.83
C LEU A 106 3.51 11.73 15.85
N MET A 107 2.77 10.72 15.40
CA MET A 107 2.21 9.69 16.27
C MET A 107 3.30 8.89 16.99
N THR A 108 4.42 8.64 16.32
CA THR A 108 5.57 7.97 16.94
C THR A 108 6.23 8.84 18.03
N ILE A 109 6.29 10.16 17.85
CA ILE A 109 6.77 11.09 18.88
C ILE A 109 5.79 11.10 20.06
N LEU A 110 4.48 11.18 19.81
CA LEU A 110 3.47 11.26 20.86
C LEU A 110 3.37 9.97 21.69
N ILE A 111 3.33 8.81 21.02
CA ILE A 111 3.08 7.51 21.68
C ILE A 111 4.37 6.87 22.18
N LEU A 112 5.39 6.80 21.33
CA LEU A 112 6.66 6.14 21.69
C LEU A 112 7.69 7.10 22.29
N ARG A 113 7.37 8.40 22.41
CA ARG A 113 8.28 9.45 22.91
C ARG A 113 9.65 9.45 22.22
N ARG A 114 9.69 9.02 20.95
CA ARG A 114 10.92 8.94 20.16
C ARG A 114 11.37 10.34 19.76
N LYS A 115 12.67 10.60 19.87
CA LYS A 115 13.31 11.79 19.32
C LYS A 115 13.97 11.46 17.98
N TYR A 116 13.84 12.36 17.02
CA TYR A 116 14.45 12.25 15.70
C TYR A 116 15.50 13.35 15.49
N ALA A 117 16.51 13.08 14.67
CA ALA A 117 17.46 14.10 14.23
C ALA A 117 16.78 15.11 13.30
N LEU A 118 17.29 16.35 13.25
CA LEU A 118 16.78 17.40 12.38
C LEU A 118 16.72 16.99 10.90
N SER A 119 17.69 16.17 10.46
CA SER A 119 17.72 15.62 9.10
C SER A 119 16.45 14.83 8.75
N LYS A 120 15.87 14.08 9.71
CA LYS A 120 14.63 13.31 9.48
C LYS A 120 13.42 14.22 9.33
N TYR A 121 13.33 15.29 10.11
CA TYR A 121 12.24 16.28 9.97
C TYR A 121 12.30 16.98 8.62
N LEU A 122 13.49 17.46 8.22
CA LEU A 122 13.71 18.08 6.91
C LEU A 122 13.39 17.11 5.76
N SER A 123 13.86 15.88 5.87
CA SER A 123 13.59 14.81 4.90
C SER A 123 12.09 14.57 4.73
N VAL A 124 11.36 14.36 5.82
CA VAL A 124 9.91 14.12 5.78
C VAL A 124 9.18 15.32 5.17
N GLY A 125 9.57 16.55 5.54
CA GLY A 125 9.00 17.76 4.95
C GLY A 125 9.21 17.84 3.44
N LEU A 126 10.43 17.56 2.96
CA LEU A 126 10.77 17.59 1.53
C LEU A 126 10.00 16.51 0.74
N ILE A 127 9.95 15.28 1.25
CA ILE A 127 9.23 14.19 0.58
C ILE A 127 7.74 14.50 0.51
N THR A 128 7.12 14.92 1.62
CA THR A 128 5.69 15.24 1.62
C THR A 128 5.39 16.40 0.67
N SER A 129 6.21 17.45 0.68
CA SER A 129 6.04 18.58 -0.24
C SER A 129 6.17 18.16 -1.70
N GLY A 130 7.17 17.33 -2.02
CA GLY A 130 7.40 16.82 -3.37
C GLY A 130 6.23 15.96 -3.88
N VAL A 131 5.73 15.04 -3.07
CA VAL A 131 4.57 14.21 -3.46
C VAL A 131 3.32 15.06 -3.64
N ILE A 132 3.08 16.06 -2.78
CA ILE A 132 1.95 16.98 -2.91
C ILE A 132 2.04 17.77 -4.23
N LEU A 133 3.21 18.33 -4.56
CA LEU A 133 3.41 19.09 -5.79
C LEU A 133 3.17 18.22 -7.04
N SER A 134 3.73 17.02 -7.09
CA SER A 134 3.49 16.09 -8.20
C SER A 134 2.02 15.67 -8.29
N THR A 135 1.36 15.41 -7.17
CA THR A 135 -0.05 15.02 -7.15
C THR A 135 -0.97 16.15 -7.62
N LEU A 136 -0.69 17.40 -7.23
CA LEU A 136 -1.43 18.57 -7.68
C LEU A 136 -1.24 18.84 -9.17
N ALA A 137 -0.05 18.61 -9.70
CA ALA A 137 0.22 18.72 -11.12
C ALA A 137 -0.62 17.72 -11.92
N SER A 138 -0.61 16.44 -11.54
CA SER A 138 -1.43 15.41 -12.18
C SER A 138 -2.94 15.66 -11.99
N GLY A 139 -3.35 16.20 -10.85
CA GLY A 139 -4.76 16.50 -10.56
C GLY A 139 -5.32 17.71 -11.32
N LYS A 140 -4.48 18.63 -11.79
CA LYS A 140 -4.91 19.78 -12.61
C LYS A 140 -5.24 19.37 -14.05
N GLU A 141 -4.54 18.38 -14.60
CA GLU A 141 -4.82 17.83 -15.93
C GLU A 141 -6.18 17.12 -15.99
N MET A 142 -6.71 16.67 -14.85
CA MET A 142 -8.03 16.02 -14.74
C MET A 142 -9.20 17.00 -14.48
N LYS A 143 -8.93 18.30 -14.31
CA LYS A 143 -9.86 19.28 -13.69
C LYS A 143 -10.73 20.09 -14.67
N ASP A 144 -10.83 19.69 -15.93
CA ASP A 144 -11.75 20.32 -16.90
C ASP A 144 -13.19 19.82 -16.82
N ALA A 145 -13.52 18.95 -15.86
CA ALA A 145 -14.90 18.57 -15.57
C ALA A 145 -15.28 18.90 -14.12
N ASP A 146 -16.37 19.65 -13.99
CA ASP A 146 -17.26 19.78 -12.84
C ASP A 146 -16.94 20.89 -11.81
N LYS A 147 -17.63 22.02 -12.00
CA LYS A 147 -17.80 23.10 -11.02
C LYS A 147 -19.30 23.30 -10.77
N THR A 148 -19.86 22.60 -9.79
CA THR A 148 -21.05 23.04 -9.05
C THR A 148 -20.98 22.49 -7.62
N VAL A 149 -20.71 23.37 -6.66
CA VAL A 149 -20.78 23.04 -5.22
C VAL A 149 -22.05 23.68 -4.68
N GLU A 150 -23.10 22.88 -4.45
CA GLU A 150 -24.29 23.29 -3.69
C GLU A 150 -24.00 23.33 -2.18
N ASP A 151 -24.70 24.18 -1.43
CA ASP A 151 -24.43 24.48 -0.01
C ASP A 151 -24.60 23.31 0.98
N GLY A 152 -25.26 22.20 0.60
CA GLY A 152 -25.26 20.94 1.37
C GLY A 152 -23.98 20.11 1.20
N SER A 153 -23.13 20.47 0.24
CA SER A 153 -21.93 19.75 -0.15
C SER A 153 -20.72 20.04 0.74
N PHE A 154 -20.70 21.18 1.45
CA PHE A 154 -19.53 21.57 2.25
C PHE A 154 -19.38 20.71 3.52
N PHE A 155 -20.48 20.46 4.24
CA PHE A 155 -20.45 19.60 5.43
C PHE A 155 -20.05 18.15 5.08
N LEU A 156 -20.59 17.60 3.99
CA LEU A 156 -20.21 16.28 3.50
C LEU A 156 -18.74 16.22 3.12
N TRP A 157 -18.24 17.23 2.42
CA TRP A 157 -16.82 17.32 2.05
C TRP A 157 -15.91 17.42 3.29
N LEU A 158 -16.30 18.23 4.30
CA LEU A 158 -15.58 18.34 5.57
C LEU A 158 -15.56 17.01 6.33
N LEU A 159 -16.69 16.29 6.35
CA LEU A 159 -16.78 14.94 6.94
C LEU A 159 -15.84 13.97 6.22
N GLY A 160 -15.77 14.03 4.89
CA GLY A 160 -14.81 13.27 4.09
C GLY A 160 -13.35 13.55 4.47
N ILE A 161 -13.00 14.82 4.66
CA ILE A 161 -11.66 15.21 5.15
C ILE A 161 -11.40 14.66 6.55
N GLY A 162 -12.37 14.79 7.45
CA GLY A 162 -12.28 14.23 8.81
C GLY A 162 -12.02 12.72 8.77
N LEU A 163 -12.70 12.00 7.88
CA LEU A 163 -12.53 10.57 7.69
C LEU A 163 -11.13 10.20 7.16
N LEU A 164 -10.57 10.99 6.24
CA LEU A 164 -9.20 10.80 5.76
C LEU A 164 -8.16 11.04 6.85
N ILE A 165 -8.31 12.10 7.63
CA ILE A 165 -7.42 12.39 8.77
C ILE A 165 -7.48 11.26 9.78
N PHE A 166 -8.68 10.78 10.10
CA PHE A 166 -8.87 9.62 10.96
C PHE A 166 -8.19 8.37 10.37
N GLY A 167 -8.39 8.09 9.08
CA GLY A 167 -7.75 6.98 8.38
C GLY A 167 -6.21 7.03 8.42
N LEU A 168 -5.62 8.23 8.32
CA LEU A 168 -4.17 8.44 8.46
C LEU A 168 -3.67 8.15 9.88
N LEU A 169 -4.40 8.57 10.91
CA LEU A 169 -4.06 8.30 12.30
C LEU A 169 -4.12 6.80 12.60
N ILE A 170 -5.17 6.12 12.16
CA ILE A 170 -5.31 4.66 12.29
C ILE A 170 -4.18 3.93 11.53
N SER A 171 -3.82 4.39 10.33
CA SER A 171 -2.70 3.84 9.55
C SER A 171 -1.36 3.98 10.28
N ALA A 172 -1.10 5.15 10.88
CA ALA A 172 0.09 5.37 11.70
C ALA A 172 0.11 4.47 12.94
N LEU A 173 -1.03 4.34 13.62
CA LEU A 173 -1.20 3.43 14.77
C LEU A 173 -0.93 1.98 14.39
N LEU A 174 -1.43 1.52 13.25
CA LEU A 174 -1.17 0.16 12.74
C LEU A 174 0.33 -0.11 12.62
N GLY A 175 1.07 0.81 11.99
CA GLY A 175 2.52 0.66 11.82
C GLY A 175 3.27 0.70 13.16
N ILE A 176 2.88 1.59 14.09
CA ILE A 176 3.45 1.65 15.44
C ILE A 176 3.19 0.34 16.19
N PHE A 177 1.96 -0.18 16.12
CA PHE A 177 1.58 -1.43 16.76
C PHE A 177 2.40 -2.60 16.20
N GLN A 178 2.54 -2.70 14.88
CA GLN A 178 3.38 -3.71 14.24
C GLN A 178 4.85 -3.61 14.67
N GLU A 179 5.43 -2.40 14.72
CA GLU A 179 6.81 -2.21 15.21
C GLU A 179 6.97 -2.69 16.67
N GLN A 180 6.03 -2.33 17.55
CA GLN A 180 6.09 -2.76 18.95
C GLN A 180 5.87 -4.27 19.11
N LEU A 181 4.97 -4.85 18.31
CA LEU A 181 4.70 -6.28 18.31
C LEU A 181 5.97 -7.08 17.99
N PHE A 182 6.69 -6.70 16.93
CA PHE A 182 7.92 -7.38 16.52
C PHE A 182 9.09 -7.11 17.45
N LYS A 183 9.11 -5.97 18.16
CA LYS A 183 10.07 -5.72 19.22
C LYS A 183 9.85 -6.59 20.45
N HIS A 184 8.60 -6.82 20.81
CA HIS A 184 8.26 -7.57 22.02
C HIS A 184 8.35 -9.09 21.82
N TYR A 185 7.80 -9.61 20.72
CA TYR A 185 7.74 -11.05 20.45
C TYR A 185 8.84 -11.56 19.52
N GLY A 186 9.66 -10.67 18.95
CA GLY A 186 10.69 -11.03 17.98
C GLY A 186 10.21 -11.01 16.53
N LYS A 187 11.15 -11.35 15.63
CA LYS A 187 10.97 -11.21 14.18
C LYS A 187 10.29 -12.42 13.58
N HIS A 188 8.96 -12.34 13.43
CA HIS A 188 8.14 -13.40 12.84
C HIS A 188 7.32 -12.89 11.64
N PRO A 189 7.97 -12.46 10.54
CA PRO A 189 7.28 -11.81 9.42
C PRO A 189 6.33 -12.76 8.68
N TYR A 190 6.73 -14.02 8.46
CA TYR A 190 5.90 -15.01 7.76
C TYR A 190 4.73 -15.50 8.62
N GLU A 191 4.92 -15.66 9.94
CA GLU A 191 3.83 -15.96 10.87
C GLU A 191 2.80 -14.84 10.87
N ALA A 192 3.26 -13.58 10.97
CA ALA A 192 2.39 -12.42 10.94
C ALA A 192 1.66 -12.27 9.62
N LEU A 193 2.35 -12.49 8.49
CA LEU A 193 1.75 -12.52 7.16
C LEU A 193 0.63 -13.57 7.10
N PHE A 194 0.92 -14.81 7.49
CA PHE A 194 -0.04 -15.91 7.45
C PHE A 194 -1.30 -15.62 8.29
N TYR A 195 -1.14 -15.33 9.59
CA TYR A 195 -2.30 -15.16 10.47
C TYR A 195 -3.12 -13.93 10.13
N THR A 196 -2.50 -12.81 9.75
CA THR A 196 -3.27 -11.61 9.40
C THR A 196 -4.12 -11.82 8.15
N HIS A 197 -3.61 -12.54 7.14
CA HIS A 197 -4.37 -12.81 5.93
C HIS A 197 -5.43 -13.90 6.15
N LEU A 198 -5.10 -14.96 6.88
CA LEU A 198 -6.05 -16.01 7.25
C LEU A 198 -7.24 -15.45 8.05
N LEU A 199 -6.98 -14.66 9.09
CA LEU A 199 -8.00 -14.06 9.93
C LEU A 199 -8.83 -12.98 9.21
N SER A 200 -8.32 -12.44 8.11
CA SER A 200 -9.04 -11.47 7.29
C SER A 200 -10.05 -12.12 6.33
N ILE A 201 -9.92 -13.42 6.02
CA ILE A 201 -10.80 -14.12 5.07
C ILE A 201 -12.29 -13.99 5.41
N PRO A 202 -12.74 -14.21 6.67
CA PRO A 202 -14.16 -14.11 7.00
C PRO A 202 -14.77 -12.73 6.71
N VAL A 203 -13.96 -11.67 6.77
CA VAL A 203 -14.41 -10.29 6.50
C VAL A 203 -14.80 -10.11 5.03
N PHE A 204 -14.21 -10.89 4.10
CA PHE A 204 -14.61 -10.85 2.69
C PHE A 204 -16.02 -11.41 2.45
N GLY A 205 -16.63 -12.08 3.44
CA GLY A 205 -18.03 -12.49 3.38
C GLY A 205 -19.00 -11.32 3.14
N PHE A 206 -18.67 -10.10 3.61
CA PHE A 206 -19.47 -8.90 3.32
C PHE A 206 -19.46 -8.48 1.85
N PHE A 207 -18.48 -8.94 1.06
CA PHE A 207 -18.29 -8.60 -0.35
C PHE A 207 -18.53 -9.80 -1.28
N SER A 208 -19.12 -10.89 -0.77
CA SER A 208 -19.24 -12.17 -1.47
C SER A 208 -19.96 -12.07 -2.82
N ASN A 209 -21.04 -11.29 -2.89
CA ASN A 209 -21.82 -11.13 -4.13
C ASN A 209 -20.97 -10.53 -5.25
N ASN A 210 -20.27 -9.45 -4.95
CA ASN A 210 -19.36 -8.79 -5.90
C ASN A 210 -18.19 -9.71 -6.29
N ILE A 211 -17.62 -10.45 -5.32
CA ILE A 211 -16.54 -11.40 -5.60
C ILE A 211 -17.02 -12.50 -6.56
N LEU A 212 -18.20 -13.09 -6.33
CA LEU A 212 -18.76 -14.15 -7.17
C LEU A 212 -19.09 -13.65 -8.57
N GLU A 213 -19.70 -12.47 -8.68
CA GLU A 213 -20.01 -11.84 -9.97
C GLU A 213 -18.75 -11.67 -10.83
N HIS A 214 -17.72 -11.03 -10.28
CA HIS A 214 -16.46 -10.82 -11.00
C HIS A 214 -15.67 -12.11 -11.22
N PHE A 215 -15.88 -13.14 -10.40
CA PHE A 215 -15.27 -14.46 -10.62
C PHE A 215 -15.85 -15.14 -11.86
N TRP A 216 -17.17 -15.08 -12.06
CA TRP A 216 -17.79 -15.61 -13.26
C TRP A 216 -17.40 -14.82 -14.51
N LEU A 217 -17.32 -13.49 -14.43
CA LEU A 217 -16.79 -12.65 -15.51
C LEU A 217 -15.33 -13.00 -15.84
N ALA A 218 -14.51 -13.30 -14.84
CA ALA A 218 -13.13 -13.71 -15.05
C ALA A 218 -13.03 -15.04 -15.82
N LEU A 219 -13.92 -16.00 -15.54
CA LEU A 219 -13.97 -17.28 -16.24
C LEU A 219 -14.47 -17.17 -17.68
N ASP A 220 -15.41 -16.26 -17.95
CA ASP A 220 -15.96 -16.01 -19.30
C ASP A 220 -15.06 -15.11 -20.16
N SER A 221 -13.95 -14.63 -19.60
CA SER A 221 -13.02 -13.75 -20.32
C SER A 221 -12.35 -14.45 -21.50
N ARG A 222 -12.00 -13.65 -22.53
CA ARG A 222 -11.36 -14.14 -23.76
C ARG A 222 -10.20 -15.11 -23.47
N PRO A 223 -10.11 -16.25 -24.15
CA PRO A 223 -9.02 -17.19 -23.91
C PRO A 223 -7.70 -16.62 -24.42
N MET A 224 -6.64 -16.84 -23.65
CA MET A 224 -5.26 -16.57 -24.02
C MET A 224 -4.49 -17.89 -24.05
N GLY A 225 -3.82 -18.17 -25.16
CA GLY A 225 -2.91 -19.31 -25.25
C GLY A 225 -1.62 -19.03 -24.49
N ILE A 226 -1.20 -19.93 -23.62
CA ILE A 226 0.14 -19.91 -23.02
C ILE A 226 1.08 -20.65 -23.98
N PRO A 227 2.00 -19.96 -24.69
CA PRO A 227 2.82 -20.58 -25.74
C PRO A 227 3.69 -21.74 -25.23
N VAL A 228 4.07 -21.70 -23.95
CA VAL A 228 4.97 -22.67 -23.31
C VAL A 228 4.25 -23.97 -22.93
N LEU A 229 2.95 -23.92 -22.65
CA LEU A 229 2.18 -25.07 -22.13
C LEU A 229 1.15 -25.60 -23.12
N ASN A 230 0.90 -24.91 -24.23
CA ASN A 230 -0.16 -25.21 -25.20
C ASN A 230 -1.56 -25.35 -24.54
N ILE A 231 -1.77 -24.63 -23.44
CA ILE A 231 -3.04 -24.57 -22.69
C ILE A 231 -3.67 -23.20 -22.96
N GLN A 232 -4.99 -23.19 -23.16
CA GLN A 232 -5.79 -21.96 -23.19
C GLN A 232 -6.37 -21.69 -21.81
N ILE A 233 -6.15 -20.49 -21.29
CA ILE A 233 -6.73 -20.03 -20.03
C ILE A 233 -7.42 -18.68 -20.22
N PRO A 234 -8.48 -18.36 -19.46
CA PRO A 234 -9.12 -17.06 -19.55
C PRO A 234 -8.13 -15.92 -19.22
N PHE A 235 -8.17 -14.84 -20.00
CA PHE A 235 -7.26 -13.71 -19.88
C PHE A 235 -7.21 -13.16 -18.45
N ILE A 236 -8.37 -12.91 -17.84
CA ILE A 236 -8.45 -12.32 -16.50
C ILE A 236 -7.84 -13.27 -15.45
N ILE A 237 -8.05 -14.58 -15.58
CA ILE A 237 -7.49 -15.58 -14.67
C ILE A 237 -5.96 -15.61 -14.73
N TYR A 238 -5.37 -15.50 -15.92
CA TYR A 238 -3.92 -15.43 -16.08
C TYR A 238 -3.32 -14.25 -15.30
N TYR A 239 -3.85 -13.04 -15.51
CA TYR A 239 -3.37 -11.85 -14.81
C TYR A 239 -3.69 -11.89 -13.31
N LEU A 240 -4.79 -12.53 -12.91
CA LEU A 240 -5.16 -12.70 -11.50
C LEU A 240 -4.13 -13.58 -10.77
N ILE A 241 -3.70 -14.70 -11.38
CA ILE A 241 -2.64 -15.55 -10.83
C ILE A 241 -1.33 -14.78 -10.72
N GLY A 242 -0.95 -14.04 -11.77
CA GLY A 242 0.23 -13.19 -11.74
C GLY A 242 0.17 -12.13 -10.65
N ASN A 243 -1.01 -11.53 -10.44
CA ASN A 243 -1.27 -10.60 -9.35
C ASN A 243 -1.11 -11.28 -7.98
N MET A 244 -1.72 -12.45 -7.75
CA MET A 244 -1.61 -13.19 -6.48
C MET A 244 -0.15 -13.49 -6.11
N VAL A 245 0.65 -13.96 -7.08
CA VAL A 245 2.07 -14.28 -6.87
C VAL A 245 2.88 -13.01 -6.55
N THR A 246 2.76 -11.97 -7.37
CA THR A 246 3.50 -10.72 -7.16
C THR A 246 3.05 -9.97 -5.90
N GLN A 247 1.77 -10.04 -5.56
CA GLN A 247 1.22 -9.49 -4.31
C GLN A 247 1.75 -10.22 -3.09
N SER A 248 1.88 -11.55 -3.15
CA SER A 248 2.47 -12.32 -2.05
C SER A 248 3.93 -11.90 -1.77
N LEU A 249 4.71 -11.67 -2.83
CA LEU A 249 6.08 -11.15 -2.74
C LEU A 249 6.12 -9.72 -2.20
N CYS A 250 5.23 -8.85 -2.68
CA CYS A 250 5.09 -7.46 -2.25
C CYS A 250 4.79 -7.38 -0.74
N ILE A 251 3.71 -8.01 -0.29
CA ILE A 251 3.27 -7.94 1.11
C ILE A 251 4.24 -8.69 2.02
N GLY A 252 4.75 -9.86 1.59
CA GLY A 252 5.79 -10.58 2.33
C GLY A 252 7.02 -9.72 2.57
N SER A 253 7.47 -8.97 1.56
CA SER A 253 8.59 -8.02 1.68
C SER A 253 8.26 -6.85 2.61
N VAL A 254 7.03 -6.33 2.61
CA VAL A 254 6.59 -5.28 3.54
C VAL A 254 6.61 -5.80 4.99
N TYR A 255 6.08 -6.99 5.25
CA TYR A 255 6.11 -7.59 6.60
C TYR A 255 7.55 -7.88 7.04
N PHE A 256 8.40 -8.39 6.15
CA PHE A 256 9.82 -8.56 6.43
C PHE A 256 10.50 -7.22 6.78
N LEU A 257 10.27 -6.18 5.98
CA LEU A 257 10.78 -4.83 6.24
C LEU A 257 10.28 -4.28 7.58
N ALA A 258 9.04 -4.55 7.96
CA ALA A 258 8.46 -4.12 9.24
C ALA A 258 9.12 -4.80 10.46
N THR A 259 9.74 -5.97 10.28
CA THR A 259 10.55 -6.60 11.35
C THR A 259 11.99 -6.08 11.42
N GLU A 260 12.49 -5.47 10.34
CA GLU A 260 13.88 -5.01 10.21
C GLU A 260 14.04 -3.50 10.36
N ALA A 261 12.96 -2.73 10.26
CA ALA A 261 13.00 -1.28 10.20
C ALA A 261 11.93 -0.64 11.09
N SER A 262 12.12 0.65 11.38
CA SER A 262 11.09 1.42 12.09
C SER A 262 9.84 1.62 11.23
N THR A 263 8.69 1.84 11.87
CA THR A 263 7.42 2.17 11.22
C THR A 263 7.53 3.38 10.29
N LEU A 264 8.35 4.38 10.67
CA LEU A 264 8.66 5.54 9.85
C LEU A 264 9.40 5.15 8.57
N THR A 265 10.37 4.23 8.65
CA THR A 265 11.12 3.73 7.49
C THR A 265 10.25 2.88 6.58
N VAL A 266 9.37 2.03 7.14
CA VAL A 266 8.40 1.25 6.36
C VAL A 266 7.46 2.19 5.60
N THR A 267 6.94 3.21 6.28
CA THR A 267 6.04 4.22 5.69
C THR A 267 6.75 5.04 4.60
N LEU A 268 8.04 5.34 4.79
CA LEU A 268 8.87 5.99 3.77
C LEU A 268 8.95 5.13 2.52
N VAL A 269 9.37 3.86 2.65
CA VAL A 269 9.53 2.95 1.51
C VAL A 269 8.20 2.75 0.77
N ILE A 270 7.08 2.59 1.49
CA ILE A 270 5.75 2.46 0.88
C ILE A 270 5.34 3.76 0.16
N THR A 271 5.69 4.93 0.70
CA THR A 271 5.41 6.22 0.05
C THR A 271 6.23 6.37 -1.23
N LEU A 272 7.53 6.08 -1.18
CA LEU A 272 8.41 6.13 -2.35
C LEU A 272 7.97 5.16 -3.43
N ARG A 273 7.55 3.95 -3.05
CA ARG A 273 6.94 2.97 -3.95
C ARG A 273 5.76 3.55 -4.71
N LYS A 274 4.78 4.15 -4.01
CA LYS A 274 3.61 4.78 -4.66
C LYS A 274 4.01 5.93 -5.58
N PHE A 275 4.98 6.73 -5.15
CA PHE A 275 5.51 7.84 -5.94
C PHE A 275 6.19 7.37 -7.23
N LEU A 276 7.00 6.31 -7.16
CA LEU A 276 7.62 5.70 -8.33
C LEU A 276 6.57 5.10 -9.27
N SER A 277 5.54 4.43 -8.75
CA SER A 277 4.41 3.96 -9.58
C SER A 277 3.74 5.11 -10.34
N LEU A 278 3.56 6.27 -9.68
CA LEU A 278 2.99 7.46 -10.33
C LEU A 278 3.89 7.96 -11.45
N ILE A 279 5.20 8.09 -11.23
CA ILE A 279 6.15 8.49 -12.28
C ILE A 279 6.13 7.51 -13.45
N LEU A 280 6.23 6.21 -13.17
CA LEU A 280 6.20 5.17 -14.20
C LEU A 280 4.91 5.21 -14.99
N SER A 281 3.77 5.45 -14.33
CA SER A 281 2.48 5.60 -14.99
C SER A 281 2.48 6.81 -15.95
N ILE A 282 2.93 7.99 -15.51
CA ILE A 282 3.01 9.19 -16.37
C ILE A 282 3.89 8.93 -17.60
N VAL A 283 5.06 8.31 -17.40
CA VAL A 283 6.01 8.00 -18.47
C VAL A 283 5.43 6.95 -19.43
N TYR A 284 4.81 5.90 -18.91
CA TYR A 284 4.25 4.81 -19.71
C TYR A 284 3.06 5.28 -20.55
N PHE A 285 2.14 6.06 -19.96
CA PHE A 285 0.98 6.63 -20.65
C PHE A 285 1.31 7.85 -21.52
N GLN A 286 2.59 8.26 -21.61
CA GLN A 286 3.04 9.41 -22.40
C GLN A 286 2.32 10.72 -22.02
N ASN A 287 1.92 10.86 -20.76
CA ASN A 287 1.33 12.11 -20.26
C ASN A 287 2.42 13.19 -20.14
N PRO A 288 2.09 14.48 -20.39
CA PRO A 288 3.08 15.55 -20.38
C PRO A 288 3.70 15.73 -18.99
N PHE A 289 4.98 15.38 -18.85
CA PHE A 289 5.70 15.54 -17.59
C PHE A 289 6.08 17.01 -17.37
N THR A 290 5.16 17.78 -16.78
CA THR A 290 5.35 19.22 -16.52
C THR A 290 6.53 19.56 -15.60
N LEU A 291 6.98 20.82 -15.62
CA LEU A 291 8.03 21.32 -14.72
C LEU A 291 7.70 21.08 -13.23
N THR A 292 6.42 21.10 -12.86
CA THR A 292 5.99 20.83 -11.48
C THR A 292 6.23 19.37 -11.09
N HIS A 293 6.06 18.42 -12.00
CA HIS A 293 6.40 17.02 -11.76
C HIS A 293 7.92 16.83 -11.55
N TRP A 294 8.76 17.56 -12.31
CA TRP A 294 10.22 17.55 -12.13
C TRP A 294 10.64 18.11 -10.77
N LEU A 295 10.09 19.26 -10.38
CA LEU A 295 10.36 19.85 -9.07
C LEU A 295 9.93 18.92 -7.93
N GLY A 296 8.74 18.33 -8.02
CA GLY A 296 8.26 17.35 -7.03
C GLY A 296 9.17 16.13 -6.92
N THR A 297 9.62 15.59 -8.05
CA THR A 297 10.57 14.45 -8.13
C THR A 297 11.91 14.79 -7.48
N PHE A 298 12.44 15.97 -7.76
CA PHE A 298 13.69 16.43 -7.18
C PHE A 298 13.60 16.57 -5.65
N LEU A 299 12.50 17.11 -5.13
CA LEU A 299 12.26 17.22 -3.69
C LEU A 299 12.16 15.85 -3.00
N VAL A 300 11.43 14.90 -3.59
CA VAL A 300 11.33 13.54 -3.07
C VAL A 300 12.70 12.86 -3.06
N PHE A 301 13.48 13.02 -4.13
CA PHE A 301 14.82 12.46 -4.23
C PHE A 301 15.77 13.03 -3.16
N ILE A 302 15.88 14.35 -3.05
CA ILE A 302 16.71 15.00 -2.01
C ILE A 302 16.26 14.56 -0.62
N GLY A 303 14.95 14.61 -0.35
CA GLY A 303 14.41 14.22 0.95
C GLY A 303 14.78 12.77 1.29
N THR A 304 14.76 11.86 0.31
CA THR A 304 15.16 10.46 0.49
C THR A 304 16.66 10.32 0.77
N VAL A 305 17.51 11.03 0.04
CA VAL A 305 18.96 11.03 0.26
C VAL A 305 19.29 11.53 1.68
N ILE A 306 18.66 12.63 2.12
CA ILE A 306 18.79 13.14 3.49
C ILE A 306 18.28 12.11 4.50
N TYR A 307 17.16 11.42 4.22
CA TYR A 307 16.66 10.36 5.11
C TYR A 307 17.67 9.24 5.27
N SER A 308 18.29 8.79 4.18
CA SER A 308 19.16 7.62 4.19
C SER A 308 20.51 7.84 4.90
N ASP A 309 20.77 9.06 5.36
CA ASP A 309 22.03 9.51 5.98
C ASP A 309 23.28 9.16 5.13
N ILE A 310 23.09 8.93 3.81
CA ILE A 310 24.18 8.66 2.84
C ILE A 310 25.29 9.72 2.93
N PRO A 311 25.01 11.04 3.03
CA PRO A 311 26.06 12.05 3.12
C PRO A 311 26.95 11.92 4.37
N GLN A 312 26.41 11.40 5.48
CA GLN A 312 27.18 11.19 6.72
C GLN A 312 28.02 9.92 6.67
N LYS A 313 27.58 8.91 5.92
CA LYS A 313 28.35 7.68 5.67
C LYS A 313 29.51 7.91 4.70
N LEU A 314 29.32 8.77 3.69
CA LEU A 314 30.35 9.14 2.72
C LEU A 314 31.47 10.00 3.33
N LYS A 315 31.18 10.79 4.37
CA LYS A 315 32.21 11.58 5.10
C LYS A 315 33.04 10.76 6.09
N LYS A 316 32.69 9.50 6.34
CA LYS A 316 33.41 8.60 7.27
C LYS A 316 34.37 7.63 6.56
N HIS A 317 34.44 7.69 5.24
CA HIS A 317 35.44 7.05 4.39
C HIS A 317 36.27 8.13 3.70
#